data_AF-A0A402AW71-F1
#
_entry.id   AF-A0A402AW71-F1
#
_cell.length_a   1.000
_cell.length_b   1.000
_cell.length_c   1.000
_cell.angle_alpha   90.00
_cell.angle_beta   90.00
_cell.angle_gamma   90.00
#
_symmetry.space_group_name_H-M   'P 1'
#
loop_
_entity.id
_entity.type
_entity.pdbx_description
1 polymer ?
#
loop_
_entity_poly.entity_id
_entity_poly.type
_entity_poly.pdbx_seq_one_letter_code
_entity_poly.pdbx_strand_id
1 'polypeptide(L)'
;MYTGDARADAVIKEMEELGTEAREKLNRGISHGLKTVDHPSPAIQAFLEDIERYPNWVEMERLQRGSEAFLSIGSTWLTLSLGPGSLTHTYSSPSIASVLVKTGNLTKMAQRRLLETGTWNIASILPGGLLRGADGYIHNVQVRLLHARVRKTLLQRHWDQNAMGTPINQVEMTRTWLDFTYVPFSALHKFGLHSPIMSSQISITSGNISPTCSVLMSVSIAK
;
A
#
# COMPACT_ATOMS: atom_id res chain seq x y z
N MET A 1 -3.89 15.44 8.12
CA MET A 1 -5.17 14.99 7.52
C MET A 1 -5.46 15.56 6.13
N TYR A 2 -4.72 16.58 5.64
CA TYR A 2 -5.02 17.25 4.36
C TYR A 2 -4.03 16.96 3.22
N THR A 3 -3.11 16.01 3.42
CA THR A 3 -2.07 15.67 2.43
C THR A 3 -2.44 14.36 1.75
N GLY A 4 -2.54 14.36 0.42
CA GLY A 4 -2.72 13.17 -0.43
C GLY A 4 -1.40 12.61 -0.97
N ASP A 5 -1.40 12.10 -2.20
CA ASP A 5 -0.19 11.67 -2.92
C ASP A 5 -0.01 12.57 -4.14
N ALA A 6 0.73 13.66 -3.97
CA ALA A 6 0.83 14.71 -4.98
C ALA A 6 1.35 14.21 -6.33
N ARG A 7 2.25 13.22 -6.35
CA ARG A 7 2.81 12.67 -7.59
C ARG A 7 1.80 11.80 -8.32
N ALA A 8 1.13 10.89 -7.61
CA ALA A 8 0.07 10.08 -8.20
C ALA A 8 -1.13 10.95 -8.64
N ASP A 9 -1.49 11.97 -7.84
CA ASP A 9 -2.56 12.92 -8.18
C ASP A 9 -2.25 13.70 -9.47
N ALA A 10 -0.99 14.13 -9.66
CA ALA A 10 -0.54 14.79 -10.88
C ALA A 10 -0.61 13.85 -12.10
N VAL A 11 -0.20 12.58 -11.97
CA VAL A 11 -0.32 11.59 -13.05
C VAL A 11 -1.78 11.39 -13.46
N ILE A 12 -2.71 11.28 -12.51
CA ILE A 12 -4.14 11.12 -12.82
C ILE A 12 -4.69 12.35 -13.56
N LYS A 13 -4.23 13.56 -13.23
CA LYS A 13 -4.61 14.77 -13.96
C LYS A 13 -4.07 14.74 -15.40
N GLU A 14 -2.79 14.47 -15.57
CA GLU A 14 -2.12 14.46 -16.87
C GLU A 14 -2.68 13.35 -17.80
N MET A 15 -3.03 12.19 -17.24
CA MET A 15 -3.66 11.10 -17.99
C MET A 15 -5.03 11.48 -18.57
N GLU A 16 -5.77 12.41 -17.96
CA GLU A 16 -7.04 12.89 -18.52
C GLU A 16 -6.84 13.86 -19.69
N GLU A 17 -5.74 14.60 -19.68
CA GLU A 17 -5.40 15.57 -20.73
C GLU A 17 -4.77 14.87 -21.95
N LEU A 18 -3.90 13.88 -21.72
CA LEU A 18 -3.11 13.20 -22.76
C LEU A 18 -3.67 11.84 -23.19
N GLY A 19 -4.64 11.28 -22.46
CA GLY A 19 -5.36 10.07 -22.85
C GLY A 19 -4.51 8.79 -22.94
N THR A 20 -4.71 8.02 -24.00
CA THR A 20 -4.18 6.64 -24.14
C THR A 20 -2.65 6.59 -24.20
N GLU A 21 -2.00 7.53 -24.89
CA GLU A 21 -0.54 7.55 -25.02
C GLU A 21 0.15 7.66 -23.64
N ALA A 22 -0.33 8.57 -22.80
CA ALA A 22 0.18 8.73 -21.43
C ALA A 22 -0.01 7.46 -20.60
N ARG A 23 -1.14 6.76 -20.77
CA ARG A 23 -1.38 5.48 -20.08
C ARG A 23 -0.42 4.39 -20.51
N GLU A 24 -0.12 4.29 -21.81
CA GLU A 24 0.82 3.31 -22.35
C GLU A 24 2.25 3.59 -21.86
N LYS A 25 2.68 4.86 -21.91
CA LYS A 25 3.98 5.30 -21.37
C LYS A 25 4.11 5.00 -19.88
N LEU A 26 3.08 5.31 -19.08
CA LEU A 26 3.07 5.02 -17.66
C LEU A 26 3.16 3.51 -17.39
N ASN A 27 2.34 2.70 -18.05
CA ASN A 27 2.35 1.24 -17.86
C ASN A 27 3.69 0.62 -18.26
N ARG A 28 4.29 1.08 -19.36
CA ARG A 28 5.63 0.68 -19.79
C ARG A 28 6.67 1.05 -18.73
N GLY A 29 6.63 2.28 -18.24
CA GLY A 29 7.55 2.75 -17.20
C GLY A 29 7.43 1.96 -15.90
N ILE A 30 6.21 1.62 -15.47
CA ILE A 30 5.98 0.80 -14.26
C ILE A 30 6.54 -0.62 -14.44
N SER A 31 6.38 -1.21 -15.62
CA SER A 31 6.75 -2.61 -15.86
C SER A 31 8.24 -2.77 -16.17
N HIS A 32 8.83 -1.82 -16.90
CA HIS A 32 10.17 -1.95 -17.48
C HIS A 32 11.14 -0.83 -17.07
N GLY A 33 10.66 0.18 -16.34
CA GLY A 33 11.43 1.33 -15.89
C GLY A 33 11.35 2.54 -16.83
N LEU A 34 11.54 3.73 -16.25
CA LEU A 34 11.55 5.05 -16.88
C LEU A 34 12.47 5.11 -18.09
N LYS A 35 13.64 4.46 -18.04
CA LYS A 35 14.60 4.44 -19.15
C LYS A 35 14.03 3.84 -20.44
N THR A 36 12.92 3.11 -20.36
CA THR A 36 12.25 2.50 -21.53
C THR A 36 11.15 3.38 -22.11
N VAL A 37 10.87 4.53 -21.50
CA VAL A 37 9.80 5.45 -21.90
C VAL A 37 10.40 6.62 -22.66
N ASP A 38 10.08 6.72 -23.95
CA ASP A 38 10.50 7.84 -24.78
C ASP A 38 9.63 9.07 -24.50
N HIS A 39 10.30 10.21 -24.28
CA HIS A 39 9.66 11.51 -24.01
C HIS A 39 8.48 11.41 -23.02
N PRO A 40 8.74 10.99 -21.75
CA PRO A 40 7.71 10.97 -20.72
C PRO A 40 7.24 12.39 -20.44
N SER A 41 5.94 12.56 -20.23
CA SER A 41 5.39 13.82 -19.75
C SER A 41 5.85 14.11 -18.32
N PRO A 42 5.85 15.38 -17.87
CA PRO A 42 6.48 15.77 -16.60
C PRO A 42 5.94 15.02 -15.38
N ALA A 43 4.63 14.79 -15.27
CA ALA A 43 4.07 14.08 -14.12
C ALA A 43 4.43 12.59 -14.14
N ILE A 44 4.37 11.94 -15.31
CA ILE A 44 4.80 10.55 -15.48
C ILE A 44 6.28 10.40 -15.15
N GLN A 45 7.15 11.27 -15.65
CA GLN A 45 8.57 11.25 -15.35
C GLN A 45 8.81 11.35 -13.84
N ALA A 46 8.26 12.38 -13.19
CA ALA A 46 8.46 12.62 -11.76
C ALA A 46 7.93 11.47 -10.89
N PHE A 47 6.82 10.84 -11.29
CA PHE A 47 6.27 9.68 -10.61
C PHE A 47 7.15 8.43 -10.78
N LEU A 48 7.60 8.14 -12.00
CA LEU A 48 8.47 7.00 -12.29
C LEU A 48 9.83 7.12 -11.59
N GLU A 49 10.45 8.31 -11.60
CA GLU A 49 11.69 8.58 -10.86
C GLU A 49 11.54 8.31 -9.36
N ASP A 50 10.38 8.62 -8.80
CA ASP A 50 10.09 8.42 -7.39
C ASP A 50 9.90 6.95 -7.03
N ILE A 51 9.06 6.22 -7.79
CA ILE A 51 8.80 4.80 -7.53
C ILE A 51 10.04 3.92 -7.77
N GLU A 52 10.98 4.36 -8.61
CA GLU A 52 12.24 3.65 -8.84
C GLU A 52 13.28 3.89 -7.74
N ARG A 53 13.19 4.98 -6.99
CA ARG A 53 14.15 5.31 -5.93
C ARG A 53 13.96 4.39 -4.73
N TYR A 54 15.00 3.66 -4.34
CA TYR A 54 15.02 3.00 -3.03
C TYR A 54 15.46 4.00 -1.96
N PRO A 55 14.71 4.14 -0.86
CA PRO A 55 15.21 4.88 0.30
C PRO A 55 16.53 4.26 0.80
N ASN A 56 17.45 5.10 1.26
CA ASN A 56 18.79 4.68 1.71
C ASN A 56 18.79 3.72 2.91
N TRP A 57 17.71 3.68 3.68
CA TRP A 57 17.53 2.79 4.82
C TRP A 57 17.02 1.39 4.43
N VAL A 58 16.70 1.16 3.14
CA VAL A 58 16.23 -0.15 2.67
C VAL A 58 17.42 -1.09 2.48
N GLU A 59 17.40 -2.20 3.21
CA GLU A 59 18.36 -3.30 3.06
C GLU A 59 17.66 -4.52 2.45
N MET A 60 18.15 -5.00 1.30
CA MET A 60 17.52 -6.12 0.58
C MET A 60 17.47 -7.41 1.40
N GLU A 61 18.50 -7.66 2.21
CA GLU A 61 18.53 -8.82 3.11
C GLU A 61 17.44 -8.74 4.18
N ARG A 62 17.13 -7.54 4.68
CA ARG A 62 16.03 -7.34 5.64
C ARG A 62 14.67 -7.60 5.00
N LEU A 63 14.48 -7.17 3.76
CA LEU A 63 13.27 -7.47 2.98
C LEU A 63 13.10 -8.99 2.84
N GLN A 64 14.15 -9.70 2.45
CA GLN A 64 14.15 -11.16 2.30
C GLN A 64 13.78 -11.88 3.60
N ARG A 65 14.40 -11.52 4.72
CA ARG A 65 14.07 -12.10 6.03
C ARG A 65 12.63 -11.78 6.46
N GLY A 66 12.13 -10.59 6.13
CA GLY A 66 10.73 -10.21 6.33
C GLY A 66 9.77 -11.12 5.56
N SER A 67 10.09 -11.40 4.29
CA SER A 67 9.33 -12.30 3.43
C SER A 67 9.26 -13.70 4.03
N GLU A 68 10.40 -14.27 4.42
CA GLU A 68 10.49 -15.59 5.04
C GLU A 68 9.70 -15.67 6.35
N ALA A 69 9.85 -14.66 7.21
CA ALA A 69 9.13 -14.59 8.47
C ALA A 69 7.61 -14.54 8.25
N PHE A 70 7.14 -13.72 7.31
CA PHE A 70 5.71 -13.62 7.03
C PHE A 70 5.15 -14.90 6.41
N LEU A 71 5.87 -15.51 5.45
CA LEU A 71 5.47 -16.75 4.80
C LEU A 71 5.49 -17.96 5.74
N SER A 72 6.22 -17.89 6.85
CA SER A 72 6.20 -18.93 7.90
C SER A 72 4.90 -18.95 8.73
N ILE A 73 4.07 -17.90 8.63
CA ILE A 73 2.79 -17.83 9.34
C ILE A 73 1.79 -18.73 8.61
N GLY A 74 1.27 -19.73 9.31
CA GLY A 74 0.24 -20.63 8.76
C GLY A 74 -0.96 -19.85 8.21
N SER A 75 -1.47 -20.26 7.04
CA SER A 75 -2.51 -19.53 6.29
C SER A 75 -3.77 -19.24 7.10
N THR A 76 -4.20 -20.16 7.96
CA THR A 76 -5.31 -19.97 8.90
C THR A 76 -5.08 -18.77 9.82
N TRP A 77 -3.90 -18.70 10.42
CA TRP A 77 -3.54 -17.64 11.36
C TRP A 77 -3.40 -16.30 10.67
N LEU A 78 -2.78 -16.30 9.49
CA LEU A 78 -2.68 -15.11 8.66
C LEU A 78 -4.07 -14.56 8.26
N THR A 79 -4.99 -15.45 7.89
CA THR A 79 -6.36 -15.09 7.52
C THR A 79 -7.12 -14.50 8.70
N LEU A 80 -6.99 -15.09 9.89
CA LEU A 80 -7.62 -14.57 11.11
C LEU A 80 -7.00 -13.25 11.58
N SER A 81 -5.67 -13.11 11.50
CA SER A 81 -4.99 -11.89 11.95
C SER A 81 -5.27 -10.71 11.01
N LEU A 82 -5.30 -10.94 9.70
CA LEU A 82 -5.55 -9.88 8.71
C LEU A 82 -7.03 -9.62 8.47
N GLY A 83 -7.85 -10.68 8.37
CA GLY A 83 -9.28 -10.56 8.08
C GLY A 83 -10.02 -9.83 9.21
N PRO A 84 -10.48 -10.54 10.25
CA PRO A 84 -11.15 -9.88 11.35
C PRO A 84 -10.21 -8.98 12.17
N GLY A 85 -8.93 -9.31 12.34
CA GLY A 85 -8.00 -8.49 13.13
C GLY A 85 -7.75 -7.10 12.52
N SER A 86 -7.24 -7.03 11.29
CA SER A 86 -6.96 -5.74 10.63
C SER A 86 -8.21 -5.03 10.13
N LEU A 87 -9.11 -5.72 9.41
CA LEU A 87 -10.20 -5.03 8.70
C LEU A 87 -11.22 -4.39 9.65
N THR A 88 -11.53 -5.02 10.78
CA THR A 88 -12.45 -4.42 11.77
C THR A 88 -11.87 -3.13 12.34
N HIS A 89 -10.57 -3.10 12.59
CA HIS A 89 -9.88 -1.91 13.05
C HIS A 89 -9.86 -0.83 11.95
N THR A 90 -9.54 -1.20 10.72
CA THR A 90 -9.53 -0.28 9.57
C THR A 90 -10.89 0.38 9.35
N TYR A 91 -11.97 -0.41 9.38
CA TYR A 91 -13.33 0.09 9.12
C TYR A 91 -13.92 0.92 10.27
N SER A 92 -13.26 0.99 11.44
CA SER A 92 -13.69 1.88 12.51
C SER A 92 -13.37 3.35 12.25
N SER A 93 -12.53 3.69 11.25
CA SER A 93 -12.34 5.08 10.82
C SER A 93 -13.54 5.54 10.00
N PRO A 94 -14.24 6.62 10.41
CA PRO A 94 -15.37 7.17 9.65
C PRO A 94 -14.97 7.61 8.23
N SER A 95 -13.74 8.12 8.07
CA SER A 95 -13.21 8.55 6.77
C SER A 95 -13.00 7.35 5.85
N ILE A 96 -12.32 6.30 6.32
CA ILE A 96 -12.10 5.07 5.52
C ILE A 96 -13.43 4.39 5.19
N ALA A 97 -14.33 4.24 6.18
CA ALA A 97 -15.66 3.67 5.96
C ALA A 97 -16.44 4.46 4.89
N SER A 98 -16.39 5.79 4.93
CA SER A 98 -17.04 6.66 3.94
C SER A 98 -16.48 6.47 2.54
N VAL A 99 -15.16 6.32 2.37
CA VAL A 99 -14.53 6.00 1.08
C VAL A 99 -15.08 4.69 0.53
N LEU A 100 -15.11 3.63 1.35
CA LEU A 100 -15.53 2.29 0.93
C LEU A 100 -17.02 2.22 0.56
N VAL A 101 -17.88 2.92 1.31
CA VAL A 101 -19.32 2.99 1.01
C VAL A 101 -19.57 3.80 -0.26
N LYS A 102 -18.98 5.00 -0.39
CA LYS A 102 -19.20 5.89 -1.55
C LYS A 102 -18.63 5.33 -2.87
N THR A 103 -17.67 4.41 -2.81
CA THR A 103 -17.13 3.69 -3.97
C THR A 103 -17.88 2.38 -4.27
N GLY A 104 -18.82 1.96 -3.43
CA GLY A 104 -19.52 0.66 -3.55
C GLY A 104 -18.65 -0.56 -3.22
N ASN A 105 -17.42 -0.33 -2.73
CA ASN A 105 -16.46 -1.40 -2.45
C ASN A 105 -16.90 -2.30 -1.30
N LEU A 106 -17.59 -1.76 -0.29
CA LEU A 106 -18.06 -2.54 0.86
C LEU A 106 -19.42 -3.22 0.62
N THR A 107 -20.29 -2.62 -0.21
CA THR A 107 -21.69 -3.07 -0.33
C THR A 107 -21.95 -3.95 -1.56
N LYS A 108 -21.13 -3.84 -2.61
CA LYS A 108 -21.33 -4.57 -3.87
C LYS A 108 -20.15 -5.45 -4.27
N MET A 109 -18.94 -5.11 -3.83
CA MET A 109 -17.70 -5.71 -4.33
C MET A 109 -16.86 -6.40 -3.25
N ALA A 110 -17.39 -6.57 -2.04
CA ALA A 110 -16.60 -6.92 -0.86
C ALA A 110 -15.76 -8.20 -1.06
N GLN A 111 -16.37 -9.28 -1.53
CA GLN A 111 -15.67 -10.56 -1.77
C GLN A 111 -14.53 -10.40 -2.80
N ARG A 112 -14.80 -9.75 -3.93
CA ARG A 112 -13.78 -9.50 -4.95
C ARG A 112 -12.63 -8.66 -4.40
N ARG A 113 -12.94 -7.62 -3.61
CA ARG A 113 -11.91 -6.74 -3.02
C ARG A 113 -11.06 -7.45 -1.97
N LEU A 114 -11.64 -8.39 -1.21
CA LEU A 114 -10.89 -9.23 -0.29
C LEU A 114 -9.90 -10.13 -1.05
N LEU A 115 -10.32 -10.74 -2.16
CA LEU A 115 -9.44 -11.54 -3.02
C LEU A 115 -8.34 -10.71 -3.69
N GLU A 116 -8.68 -9.52 -4.20
CA GLU A 116 -7.70 -8.57 -4.76
C GLU A 116 -6.66 -8.17 -3.69
N THR A 117 -7.10 -7.87 -2.47
CA THR A 117 -6.20 -7.52 -1.35
C THR A 117 -5.31 -8.69 -0.95
N GLY A 118 -5.85 -9.90 -0.85
CA GLY A 118 -5.07 -11.10 -0.55
C GLY A 118 -4.01 -11.38 -1.62
N THR A 119 -4.38 -11.27 -2.89
CA THR A 119 -3.46 -11.46 -4.03
C THR A 119 -2.35 -10.41 -4.03
N TRP A 120 -2.70 -9.14 -3.84
CA TRP A 120 -1.74 -8.04 -3.70
C TRP A 120 -0.77 -8.28 -2.54
N ASN A 121 -1.28 -8.71 -1.39
CA ASN A 121 -0.49 -8.95 -0.19
C ASN A 121 0.54 -10.06 -0.41
N ILE A 122 0.12 -11.21 -0.95
CA ILE A 122 1.02 -12.32 -1.27
C ILE A 122 2.08 -11.87 -2.29
N ALA A 123 1.68 -11.23 -3.39
CA ALA A 123 2.61 -10.76 -4.42
C ALA A 123 3.66 -9.78 -3.87
N SER A 124 3.28 -8.93 -2.90
CA SER A 124 4.17 -7.98 -2.24
C SER A 124 5.19 -8.64 -1.31
N ILE A 125 4.86 -9.81 -0.77
CA ILE A 125 5.62 -10.46 0.29
C ILE A 125 6.52 -11.57 -0.25
N LEU A 126 6.22 -12.12 -1.42
CA LEU A 126 7.12 -13.08 -2.06
C LEU A 126 8.55 -12.51 -2.17
N PRO A 127 9.59 -13.31 -1.92
CA PRO A 127 10.98 -12.95 -2.16
C PRO A 127 11.17 -12.26 -3.53
N GLY A 128 11.75 -11.06 -3.53
CA GLY A 128 11.93 -10.26 -4.74
C GLY A 128 10.66 -9.60 -5.30
N GLY A 129 9.49 -9.79 -4.69
CA GLY A 129 8.20 -9.26 -5.14
C GLY A 129 8.12 -7.73 -5.18
N LEU A 130 8.99 -7.03 -4.44
CA LEU A 130 9.11 -5.56 -4.46
C LEU A 130 10.24 -5.03 -5.37
N LEU A 131 10.93 -5.92 -6.10
CA LEU A 131 11.89 -5.49 -7.11
C LEU A 131 11.13 -4.85 -8.28
N ARG A 132 11.75 -3.84 -8.91
CA ARG A 132 11.13 -3.14 -10.05
C ARG A 132 10.67 -4.14 -11.12
N GLY A 133 9.41 -4.00 -11.54
CA GLY A 133 8.78 -4.85 -12.54
C GLY A 133 8.24 -6.20 -12.01
N ALA A 134 8.49 -6.55 -10.75
CA ALA A 134 7.84 -7.70 -10.12
C ALA A 134 6.36 -7.41 -9.81
N ASP A 135 5.55 -8.46 -9.67
CA ASP A 135 4.09 -8.33 -9.49
C ASP A 135 3.72 -7.50 -8.25
N GLY A 136 4.39 -7.73 -7.12
CA GLY A 136 4.18 -6.94 -5.91
C GLY A 136 4.46 -5.46 -6.12
N TYR A 137 5.59 -5.13 -6.72
CA TYR A 137 5.95 -3.77 -7.11
C TYR A 137 4.87 -3.12 -7.98
N ILE A 138 4.47 -3.79 -9.06
CA ILE A 138 3.47 -3.28 -10.01
C ILE A 138 2.13 -3.05 -9.29
N HIS A 139 1.66 -4.01 -8.51
CA HIS A 139 0.39 -3.87 -7.80
C HIS A 139 0.41 -2.72 -6.79
N ASN A 140 1.52 -2.53 -6.06
CA ASN A 140 1.65 -1.40 -5.12
C ASN A 140 1.56 -0.05 -5.83
N VAL A 141 2.22 0.09 -6.97
CA VAL A 141 2.14 1.31 -7.80
C VAL A 141 0.71 1.51 -8.34
N GLN A 142 0.05 0.44 -8.77
CA GLN A 142 -1.34 0.50 -9.23
C GLN A 142 -2.30 0.92 -8.11
N VAL A 143 -2.08 0.48 -6.87
CA VAL A 143 -2.88 0.91 -5.71
C VAL A 143 -2.71 2.41 -5.44
N ARG A 144 -1.49 2.96 -5.55
CA ARG A 144 -1.26 4.41 -5.44
C ARG A 144 -2.05 5.21 -6.48
N LEU A 145 -2.00 4.78 -7.74
CA LEU A 145 -2.76 5.41 -8.83
C LEU A 145 -4.28 5.25 -8.66
N LEU A 146 -4.73 4.09 -8.17
CA LEU A 146 -6.12 3.85 -7.80
C LEU A 146 -6.58 4.83 -6.70
N HIS A 147 -5.78 5.00 -5.64
CA HIS A 147 -6.08 5.94 -4.56
C HIS A 147 -6.16 7.38 -5.06
N ALA A 148 -5.24 7.82 -5.93
CA ALA A 148 -5.31 9.14 -6.57
C ALA A 148 -6.60 9.32 -7.38
N ARG A 149 -6.99 8.31 -8.18
CA ARG A 149 -8.26 8.36 -8.94
C ARG A 149 -9.49 8.41 -8.03
N VAL A 150 -9.53 7.58 -6.98
CA VAL A 150 -10.61 7.59 -5.99
C VAL A 150 -10.68 8.94 -5.27
N ARG A 151 -9.55 9.49 -4.84
CA ARG A 151 -9.46 10.81 -4.19
C ARG A 151 -10.06 11.89 -5.07
N LYS A 152 -9.65 11.95 -6.33
CA LYS A 152 -10.20 12.89 -7.32
C LYS A 152 -11.71 12.73 -7.47
N THR A 153 -12.20 11.51 -7.68
CA THR A 153 -13.64 11.24 -7.83
C THR A 153 -14.44 11.64 -6.61
N LEU A 154 -13.93 11.40 -5.40
CA LEU A 154 -14.63 11.77 -4.16
C LEU A 154 -14.68 13.29 -3.97
N LEU A 155 -13.59 13.99 -4.28
CA LEU A 155 -13.56 15.46 -4.25
C LEU A 155 -14.57 16.07 -5.23
N GLN A 156 -14.72 15.49 -6.43
CA GLN A 156 -15.75 15.90 -7.40
C GLN A 156 -17.19 15.61 -6.92
N ARG A 157 -17.37 14.65 -6.00
CA ARG A 157 -18.66 14.25 -5.44
C ARG A 157 -18.94 14.86 -4.06
N HIS A 158 -18.47 16.09 -3.84
CA HIS A 158 -18.73 16.87 -2.63
C HIS A 158 -18.32 16.14 -1.33
N TRP A 159 -17.12 15.56 -1.32
CA TRP A 159 -16.53 15.04 -0.08
C TRP A 159 -16.35 16.14 0.96
N ASP A 160 -16.81 15.90 2.19
CA ASP A 160 -16.66 16.83 3.32
C ASP A 160 -15.23 16.78 3.88
N GLN A 161 -14.39 17.68 3.37
CA GLN A 161 -13.00 17.81 3.81
C GLN A 161 -12.87 18.42 5.21
N ASN A 162 -13.86 19.19 5.67
CA ASN A 162 -13.82 19.78 7.00
C ASN A 162 -14.00 18.71 8.08
N ALA A 163 -14.94 17.78 7.85
CA ALA A 163 -15.20 16.69 8.77
C ALA A 163 -14.18 15.55 8.66
N MET A 164 -13.70 15.22 7.46
CA MET A 164 -12.94 13.97 7.23
C MET A 164 -11.53 14.16 6.66
N GLY A 165 -11.08 15.41 6.47
CA GLY A 165 -9.84 15.72 5.77
C GLY A 165 -9.89 15.36 4.29
N THR A 166 -8.73 15.33 3.63
CA THR A 166 -8.64 14.89 2.23
C THR A 166 -8.91 13.38 2.14
N PRO A 167 -9.64 12.87 1.13
CA PRO A 167 -9.85 11.44 0.97
C PRO A 167 -8.51 10.69 0.82
N ILE A 168 -8.37 9.58 1.54
CA ILE A 168 -7.15 8.74 1.49
C ILE A 168 -5.91 9.59 1.76
N ASN A 169 -5.94 10.39 2.83
CA ASN A 169 -4.79 11.22 3.22
C ASN A 169 -3.69 10.38 3.89
N GLN A 170 -2.49 10.96 3.99
CA GLN A 170 -1.30 10.31 4.54
C GLN A 170 -1.48 9.80 5.98
N VAL A 171 -2.34 10.43 6.80
CA VAL A 171 -2.62 9.97 8.17
C VAL A 171 -3.44 8.68 8.12
N GLU A 172 -4.49 8.62 7.29
CA GLU A 172 -5.28 7.39 7.12
C GLU A 172 -4.46 6.27 6.44
N MET A 173 -3.54 6.62 5.54
CA MET A 173 -2.59 5.64 4.99
C MET A 173 -1.68 5.07 6.07
N THR A 174 -1.13 5.92 6.95
CA THR A 174 -0.30 5.48 8.07
C THR A 174 -1.09 4.64 9.07
N ARG A 175 -2.35 5.00 9.34
CA ARG A 175 -3.26 4.19 10.16
C ARG A 175 -3.47 2.81 9.55
N THR A 176 -3.84 2.75 8.27
CA THR A 176 -4.05 1.48 7.55
C THR A 176 -2.76 0.65 7.51
N TRP A 177 -1.60 1.29 7.37
CA TRP A 177 -0.32 0.60 7.47
C TRP A 177 -0.14 -0.10 8.82
N LEU A 178 -0.43 0.58 9.94
CA LEU A 178 -0.39 -0.01 11.28
C LEU A 178 -1.43 -1.12 11.43
N ASP A 179 -2.61 -0.96 10.84
CA ASP A 179 -3.66 -1.98 10.87
C ASP A 179 -3.23 -3.27 10.18
N PHE A 180 -2.39 -3.20 9.15
CA PHE A 180 -1.92 -4.38 8.40
C PHE A 180 -0.52 -4.87 8.81
N THR A 181 0.14 -4.15 9.72
CA THR A 181 1.45 -4.55 10.26
C THR A 181 1.34 -4.82 11.76
N TYR A 182 1.17 -3.80 12.59
CA TYR A 182 1.15 -3.93 14.03
C TYR A 182 -0.02 -4.77 14.56
N VAL A 183 -1.25 -4.48 14.11
CA VAL A 183 -2.46 -5.16 14.61
C VAL A 183 -2.44 -6.68 14.38
N PRO A 184 -2.13 -7.22 13.18
CA PRO A 184 -2.14 -8.66 12.96
C PRO A 184 -1.06 -9.36 13.77
N PHE A 185 0.15 -8.79 13.91
CA PHE A 185 1.19 -9.37 14.76
C PHE A 185 0.81 -9.35 16.25
N SER A 186 0.15 -8.28 16.71
CA SER A 186 -0.41 -8.24 18.06
C SER A 186 -1.48 -9.32 18.28
N ALA A 187 -2.34 -9.56 17.28
CA ALA A 187 -3.36 -10.61 17.34
C ALA A 187 -2.71 -12.01 17.40
N LEU A 188 -1.72 -12.28 16.56
CA LEU A 188 -0.97 -13.55 16.57
C LEU A 188 -0.32 -13.81 17.92
N HIS A 189 0.30 -12.79 18.52
CA HIS A 189 0.90 -12.88 19.85
C HIS A 189 -0.14 -13.24 20.93
N LYS A 190 -1.33 -12.61 20.88
CA LYS A 190 -2.44 -12.92 21.81
C LYS A 190 -2.98 -14.35 21.64
N PHE A 191 -2.88 -14.93 20.45
CA PHE A 191 -3.21 -16.34 20.20
C PHE A 191 -2.11 -17.32 20.68
N GLY A 192 -1.03 -16.82 21.30
CA GLY A 192 0.07 -17.64 21.79
C GLY A 192 1.07 -18.05 20.69
N LEU A 193 0.94 -17.49 19.48
CA LEU A 193 1.84 -17.78 18.37
C LEU A 193 3.08 -16.90 18.50
N HIS A 194 4.11 -17.49 19.10
CA HIS A 194 5.43 -16.90 19.24
C HIS A 194 6.37 -17.58 18.25
N SER A 195 6.88 -16.84 17.27
CA SER A 195 8.00 -17.32 16.45
C SER A 195 9.31 -16.74 17.02
N PRO A 196 10.40 -17.53 17.12
CA PRO A 196 11.75 -17.03 17.39
C PRO A 196 12.17 -15.93 16.39
N ILE A 197 11.65 -16.00 15.17
CA ILE A 197 11.89 -15.05 14.07
C ILE A 197 11.07 -13.76 14.27
N MET A 198 9.94 -13.84 14.98
CA MET A 198 9.07 -12.70 15.34
C MET A 198 9.46 -12.01 16.66
N SER A 199 10.18 -12.70 17.55
CA SER A 199 10.47 -12.20 18.92
C SER A 199 11.61 -11.19 18.99
N SER A 200 12.42 -11.04 17.94
CA SER A 200 13.38 -9.92 17.82
C SER A 200 12.73 -8.59 17.41
N GLN A 201 11.41 -8.54 17.21
CA GLN A 201 10.75 -7.45 16.46
C GLN A 201 9.67 -6.67 17.26
N ILE A 202 9.51 -6.93 18.56
CA ILE A 202 8.58 -6.18 19.44
C ILE A 202 9.35 -5.64 20.66
N SER A 203 10.38 -4.82 20.41
CA SER A 203 10.91 -3.92 21.45
C SER A 203 10.76 -2.49 20.96
N ILE A 204 9.77 -1.79 21.51
CA ILE A 204 9.66 -0.32 21.44
C ILE A 204 10.51 0.22 22.60
N THR A 205 11.80 -0.08 22.60
CA THR A 205 12.73 0.49 23.58
C THR A 205 13.94 0.99 22.81
N SER A 206 14.23 2.29 22.97
CA SER A 206 15.32 3.05 22.35
C SER A 206 15.21 3.34 20.84
N GLY A 207 14.26 4.20 20.44
CA GLY A 207 14.40 5.12 19.29
C GLY A 207 14.62 4.55 17.88
N ASN A 208 14.79 3.25 17.71
CA ASN A 208 15.05 2.58 16.45
C ASN A 208 13.91 1.61 16.16
N ILE A 209 13.02 2.00 15.25
CA ILE A 209 12.03 1.11 14.68
C ILE A 209 12.82 0.11 13.81
N SER A 210 12.95 -1.13 14.23
CA SER A 210 13.48 -2.21 13.37
C SER A 210 12.36 -3.17 13.02
N PRO A 211 11.75 -3.07 11.83
CA PRO A 211 10.67 -3.96 11.46
C PRO A 211 11.02 -4.73 10.20
N THR A 212 11.61 -5.91 10.29
CA THR A 212 11.85 -6.73 9.09
C THR A 212 10.55 -7.12 8.38
N CYS A 213 9.44 -7.35 9.11
CA CYS A 213 8.12 -7.55 8.48
C CYS A 213 7.40 -6.25 8.08
N SER A 214 7.57 -5.13 8.80
CA SER A 214 6.88 -3.88 8.45
C SER A 214 7.61 -3.08 7.36
N VAL A 215 8.92 -3.31 7.12
CA VAL A 215 9.68 -2.74 5.99
C VAL A 215 9.04 -3.07 4.65
N LEU A 216 8.48 -4.28 4.45
CA LEU A 216 7.82 -4.66 3.18
C LEU A 216 6.59 -3.79 2.89
N MET A 217 5.73 -3.55 3.89
CA MET A 217 4.60 -2.62 3.73
C MET A 217 5.01 -1.14 3.84
N SER A 218 6.11 -0.82 4.55
CA SER A 218 6.66 0.54 4.59
C SER A 218 7.24 0.95 3.26
N VAL A 219 7.87 0.07 2.49
CA VAL A 219 8.37 0.41 1.13
C VAL A 219 7.21 0.64 0.16
N SER A 220 6.09 -0.03 0.37
CA SER A 220 4.84 0.18 -0.37
C SER A 220 4.17 1.54 -0.06
N ILE A 221 4.31 2.04 1.17
CA ILE A 221 3.63 3.26 1.66
C ILE A 221 4.56 4.49 1.74
N ALA A 222 5.88 4.30 1.89
CA ALA A 222 6.88 5.36 1.96
C ALA A 222 7.33 5.88 0.58
N LYS A 223 6.79 5.31 -0.51
CA LYS A 223 6.91 5.88 -1.85
C LYS A 223 5.60 6.51 -2.25
#